data_AF-A0A1F6I9D9-F1
#
_entry.id   AF-A0A1F6I9D9-F1
#
_cell.length_a   1.000
_cell.length_b   1.000
_cell.length_c   1.000
_cell.angle_alpha   90.00
_cell.angle_beta   90.00
_cell.angle_gamma   90.00
#
_symmetry.space_group_name_H-M   'P 1'
#
loop_
_entity.id
_entity.type
_entity.pdbx_description
1 polymer ?
#
loop_
_entity_poly.entity_id
_entity_poly.type
_entity_poly.pdbx_seq_one_letter_code
_entity_poly.pdbx_strand_id
1 'polypeptide(L)'
;MNYEYDRKEQRAEDETGYSERQLDIDAEIQAGEWQNLKKYRTYQRRSRQWKIIATYKAISNRLNQLVNLYYKLVGGNPKQGEKMLKELRKLRLMQEILLQCMVWEPKGQLDKDMVPKEVWDLIK
;
A
#
# COMPACT_ATOMS: atom_id res chain seq x y z
N MET A 1 -22.41 -10.83 25.82
CA MET A 1 -22.77 -10.87 24.38
C MET A 1 -23.18 -9.46 23.96
N ASN A 2 -22.27 -8.73 23.32
CA ASN A 2 -22.50 -7.33 22.90
C ASN A 2 -23.14 -7.30 21.51
N TYR A 3 -24.45 -7.50 21.45
CA TYR A 3 -25.24 -7.45 20.21
C TYR A 3 -25.40 -6.04 19.61
N GLU A 4 -24.97 -4.98 20.31
CA GLU A 4 -25.11 -3.59 19.84
C GLU A 4 -23.94 -3.09 19.00
N TYR A 5 -22.75 -3.71 19.09
CA TYR A 5 -21.61 -3.31 18.26
C TYR A 5 -21.73 -3.80 16.81
N ASP A 6 -22.30 -5.00 16.60
CA ASP A 6 -22.52 -5.54 15.25
C ASP A 6 -23.61 -4.77 14.48
N ARG A 7 -24.58 -4.18 15.18
CA ARG A 7 -25.70 -3.48 14.53
C ARG A 7 -25.32 -2.13 13.90
N LYS A 8 -24.20 -1.53 14.34
CA LYS A 8 -23.61 -0.35 13.69
C LYS A 8 -22.67 -0.72 12.54
N GLU A 9 -22.17 -1.96 12.45
CA GLU A 9 -21.32 -2.40 11.33
C GLU A 9 -22.09 -2.57 10.02
N GLN A 10 -23.41 -2.82 10.06
CA GLN A 10 -24.24 -3.01 8.86
C GLN A 10 -24.82 -1.72 8.24
N ARG A 11 -24.74 -0.57 8.92
CA ARG A 11 -25.43 0.66 8.47
C ARG A 11 -24.58 1.64 7.65
N ALA A 12 -23.33 1.30 7.35
CA ALA A 12 -22.42 2.13 6.55
C ALA A 12 -22.14 1.52 5.16
N GLU A 13 -23.03 0.64 4.69
CA GLU A 13 -23.06 0.16 3.31
C GLU A 13 -24.15 0.93 2.58
N ASP A 14 -23.77 2.06 1.97
CA ASP A 14 -24.65 2.74 1.01
C ASP A 14 -24.98 1.76 -0.13
N GLU A 15 -26.19 1.87 -0.68
CA GLU A 15 -26.79 1.01 -1.72
C GLU A 15 -25.98 0.90 -3.05
N THR A 16 -24.79 1.52 -3.09
CA THR A 16 -23.81 1.47 -4.19
C THR A 16 -22.67 0.47 -3.94
N GLY A 17 -22.60 -0.16 -2.76
CA GLY A 17 -21.53 -1.10 -2.37
C GLY A 17 -20.21 -0.42 -1.95
N TYR A 18 -20.18 0.91 -1.83
CA TYR A 18 -19.04 1.68 -1.36
C TYR A 18 -19.26 2.13 0.10
N SER A 19 -18.59 1.48 1.05
CA SER A 19 -18.56 1.94 2.44
C SER A 19 -17.58 3.11 2.59
N GLU A 20 -17.86 4.08 3.48
CA GLU A 20 -16.93 5.18 3.84
C GLU A 20 -15.50 4.69 4.15
N ARG A 21 -15.37 3.50 4.78
CA ARG A 21 -14.07 2.88 5.09
C ARG A 21 -13.27 2.44 3.87
N GLN A 22 -13.92 2.23 2.73
CA GLN A 22 -13.25 1.94 1.46
C GLN A 22 -12.73 3.25 0.83
N LEU A 23 -13.47 4.36 0.97
CA LEU A 23 -13.00 5.68 0.56
C LEU A 23 -11.75 6.09 1.33
N ASP A 24 -11.69 5.80 2.64
CA ASP A 24 -10.50 6.09 3.45
C ASP A 24 -9.25 5.33 2.95
N ILE A 25 -9.38 4.04 2.62
CA ILE A 25 -8.24 3.28 2.09
C ILE A 25 -7.86 3.79 0.69
N ASP A 26 -8.84 4.06 -0.16
CA ASP A 26 -8.57 4.55 -1.50
C ASP A 26 -7.84 5.91 -1.43
N ALA A 27 -8.20 6.78 -0.48
CA ALA A 27 -7.50 8.03 -0.22
C ALA A 27 -6.03 7.81 0.18
N GLU A 28 -5.74 6.89 1.09
CA GLU A 28 -4.36 6.56 1.47
C GLU A 28 -3.56 5.97 0.28
N ILE A 29 -4.21 5.14 -0.55
CA ILE A 29 -3.59 4.61 -1.77
C ILE A 29 -3.25 5.76 -2.72
N GLN A 30 -4.16 6.70 -2.94
CA GLN A 30 -3.91 7.87 -3.80
C GLN A 30 -2.83 8.78 -3.24
N ALA A 31 -2.82 9.01 -1.92
CA ALA A 31 -1.80 9.78 -1.24
C ALA A 31 -0.41 9.13 -1.31
N GLY A 32 -0.36 7.82 -1.55
CA GLY A 32 0.88 7.05 -1.58
C GLY A 32 1.35 6.65 -0.18
N GLU A 33 0.43 6.50 0.76
CA GLU A 33 0.70 6.24 2.18
C GLU A 33 0.59 4.73 2.50
N TRP A 34 1.39 3.91 1.82
CA TRP A 34 1.31 2.43 1.94
C TRP A 34 1.53 1.90 3.36
N GLN A 35 2.25 2.67 4.20
CA GLN A 35 2.52 2.32 5.60
C GLN A 35 1.26 2.38 6.47
N ASN A 36 0.31 3.24 6.10
CA ASN A 36 -0.94 3.42 6.85
C ASN A 36 -1.97 2.33 6.56
N LEU A 37 -1.87 1.65 5.41
CA LEU A 37 -2.87 0.68 4.95
C LEU A 37 -3.19 -0.41 5.99
N LYS A 38 -2.19 -0.90 6.74
CA LYS A 38 -2.40 -1.90 7.79
C LYS A 38 -3.25 -1.43 8.96
N LYS A 39 -3.38 -0.12 9.17
CA LYS A 39 -4.17 0.45 10.27
C LYS A 39 -5.67 0.22 10.05
N TYR A 40 -6.10 -0.01 8.81
CA TYR A 40 -7.49 -0.19 8.44
C TYR A 40 -7.93 -1.65 8.56
N ARG A 41 -9.00 -1.90 9.32
CA ARG A 41 -9.59 -3.25 9.45
C ARG A 41 -10.05 -3.81 8.10
N THR A 42 -10.58 -2.95 7.24
CA THR A 42 -10.98 -3.29 5.87
C THR A 42 -9.79 -3.83 5.08
N TYR A 43 -8.62 -3.20 5.15
CA TYR A 43 -7.39 -3.73 4.53
C TYR A 43 -7.00 -5.10 5.10
N GLN A 44 -7.01 -5.24 6.43
CA GLN A 44 -6.62 -6.49 7.10
C GLN A 44 -7.49 -7.69 6.71
N ARG A 45 -8.80 -7.47 6.49
CA ARG A 45 -9.78 -8.49 6.12
C ARG A 45 -9.75 -8.88 4.63
N ARG A 46 -9.06 -8.11 3.77
CA ARG A 46 -8.99 -8.40 2.33
C ARG A 46 -8.01 -9.55 2.04
N SER A 47 -8.16 -10.15 0.85
CA SER A 47 -7.25 -11.19 0.39
C SER A 47 -5.82 -10.67 0.26
N ARG A 48 -4.83 -11.55 0.42
CA ARG A 48 -3.41 -11.24 0.20
C ARG A 48 -3.15 -10.66 -1.19
N GLN A 49 -3.81 -11.19 -2.23
CA GLN A 49 -3.76 -10.62 -3.58
C GLN A 49 -4.22 -9.16 -3.62
N TRP A 50 -5.33 -8.83 -2.96
CA TRP A 50 -5.83 -7.45 -2.90
C TRP A 50 -4.85 -6.55 -2.13
N LYS A 51 -4.30 -7.03 -1.01
CA LYS A 51 -3.26 -6.32 -0.23
C LYS A 51 -2.02 -6.02 -1.08
N ILE A 52 -1.52 -6.99 -1.86
CA ILE A 52 -0.41 -6.81 -2.79
C ILE A 52 -0.71 -5.69 -3.79
N ILE A 53 -1.90 -5.71 -4.41
CA ILE A 53 -2.31 -4.70 -5.40
C ILE A 53 -2.42 -3.30 -4.76
N ALA A 54 -3.07 -3.19 -3.60
CA ALA A 54 -3.23 -1.92 -2.90
C ALA A 54 -1.89 -1.31 -2.49
N THR A 55 -0.98 -2.11 -1.92
CA THR A 55 0.37 -1.67 -1.55
C THR A 55 1.19 -1.28 -2.77
N TYR A 56 1.12 -2.04 -3.86
CA TYR A 56 1.80 -1.70 -5.12
C TYR A 56 1.32 -0.36 -5.67
N LYS A 57 0.01 -0.12 -5.69
CA LYS A 57 -0.56 1.15 -6.14
C LYS A 57 -0.09 2.33 -5.28
N ALA A 58 -0.15 2.18 -3.96
CA ALA A 58 0.29 3.22 -3.03
C ALA A 58 1.79 3.54 -3.19
N ILE A 59 2.66 2.53 -3.30
CA ILE A 59 4.10 2.74 -3.54
C ILE A 59 4.33 3.40 -4.91
N SER A 60 3.58 3.01 -5.94
CA SER A 60 3.68 3.61 -7.28
C SER A 60 3.31 5.09 -7.25
N ASN A 61 2.26 5.45 -6.52
CA ASN A 61 1.84 6.84 -6.34
C ASN A 61 2.92 7.65 -5.59
N ARG A 62 3.49 7.10 -4.52
CA ARG A 62 4.62 7.74 -3.82
C ARG A 62 5.82 7.94 -4.73
N LEU A 63 6.20 6.93 -5.51
CA LEU A 63 7.31 7.01 -6.46
C LEU A 63 7.09 8.16 -7.45
N ASN A 64 5.90 8.28 -8.03
CA ASN A 64 5.56 9.36 -8.96
C ASN A 64 5.71 10.74 -8.31
N GLN A 65 5.24 10.91 -7.07
CA GLN A 65 5.40 12.16 -6.31
C GLN A 65 6.88 12.48 -6.06
N LEU A 66 7.65 11.50 -5.59
CA LEU A 66 9.07 11.69 -5.24
C LEU A 66 9.95 11.94 -6.45
N VAL A 67 9.68 11.32 -7.61
CA VAL A 67 10.41 11.59 -8.85
C VAL A 67 10.22 13.04 -9.28
N ASN A 68 8.99 13.54 -9.21
CA ASN A 68 8.68 14.94 -9.53
C ASN A 68 9.39 15.92 -8.58
N LEU A 69 9.51 15.58 -7.31
CA LEU A 69 10.25 16.38 -6.33
C LEU A 69 11.77 16.30 -6.54
N TYR A 70 12.29 15.13 -6.87
CA TYR A 70 13.72 14.90 -7.09
C TYR A 70 14.24 15.80 -8.20
N TYR A 71 13.56 15.85 -9.35
CA TYR A 71 13.96 16.72 -10.47
C TYR A 71 14.00 18.21 -10.09
N LYS A 72 13.14 18.66 -9.18
CA LYS A 72 13.17 20.04 -8.67
C LYS A 72 14.35 20.31 -7.73
N LEU A 73 14.85 19.28 -7.03
CA LEU A 73 15.89 19.41 -6.00
C LEU A 73 17.32 19.30 -6.54
N VAL A 74 17.55 18.51 -7.60
CA VAL A 74 18.92 18.24 -8.10
C VAL A 74 19.67 19.51 -8.52
N GLY A 75 18.97 20.54 -8.99
CA GLY A 75 19.58 21.83 -9.35
C GLY A 75 19.87 22.77 -8.16
N GLY A 76 19.18 22.62 -7.03
CA GLY A 76 19.20 23.59 -5.93
C GLY A 76 19.71 23.06 -4.59
N ASN A 77 19.64 21.74 -4.34
CA ASN A 77 20.08 21.13 -3.08
C ASN A 77 20.55 19.67 -3.28
N PRO A 78 21.81 19.45 -3.71
CA PRO A 78 22.33 18.12 -4.02
C PRO A 78 22.27 17.13 -2.85
N LYS A 79 22.49 17.59 -1.61
CA LYS A 79 22.43 16.73 -0.41
C LYS A 79 21.03 16.19 -0.15
N GLN A 80 19.99 17.03 -0.36
CA GLN A 80 18.61 16.57 -0.29
C GLN A 80 18.26 15.65 -1.45
N GLY A 81 18.78 15.95 -2.65
CA GLY A 81 18.65 15.07 -3.83
C GLY A 81 19.19 13.66 -3.56
N GLU A 82 20.37 13.52 -2.94
CA GLU A 82 20.95 12.22 -2.62
C GLU A 82 20.10 11.40 -1.64
N LYS A 83 19.57 12.05 -0.58
CA LYS A 83 18.67 11.39 0.37
C LYS A 83 17.39 10.90 -0.31
N MET A 84 16.80 11.74 -1.17
CA MET A 84 15.61 11.37 -1.92
C MET A 84 15.87 10.25 -2.93
N LEU A 85 17.06 10.22 -3.55
CA LEU A 85 17.46 9.13 -4.44
C LEU A 85 17.55 7.79 -3.71
N LYS A 86 18.03 7.77 -2.46
CA LYS A 86 18.06 6.57 -1.62
C LYS A 86 16.64 6.07 -1.31
N GLU A 87 15.71 6.97 -0.99
CA GLU A 87 14.29 6.63 -0.79
C GLU A 87 13.65 6.07 -2.06
N LEU A 88 13.86 6.74 -3.21
CA LEU A 88 13.37 6.27 -4.52
C LEU A 88 13.85 4.86 -4.85
N ARG A 89 15.14 4.56 -4.63
CA ARG A 89 15.70 3.22 -4.86
C ARG A 89 15.05 2.17 -3.96
N LYS A 90 14.85 2.49 -2.67
CA LYS A 90 14.17 1.57 -1.75
C LYS A 90 12.74 1.26 -2.22
N LEU A 91 11.99 2.29 -2.59
CA LEU A 91 10.61 2.12 -3.04
C LEU A 91 10.52 1.38 -4.38
N ARG A 92 11.46 1.58 -5.30
CA ARG A 92 11.56 0.80 -6.54
C ARG A 92 11.76 -0.68 -6.27
N LEU A 93 12.69 -1.03 -5.37
CA LEU A 93 12.90 -2.41 -4.98
C LEU A 93 11.63 -3.05 -4.38
N MET A 94 10.94 -2.33 -3.48
CA MET A 94 9.66 -2.80 -2.94
C MET A 94 8.59 -2.99 -4.03
N GLN A 95 8.51 -2.07 -4.99
CA GLN A 95 7.58 -2.16 -6.13
C GLN A 95 7.86 -3.40 -6.98
N GLU A 96 9.13 -3.70 -7.28
CA GLU A 96 9.55 -4.87 -8.04
C GLU A 96 9.20 -6.18 -7.31
N ILE A 97 9.45 -6.24 -6.01
CA ILE A 97 9.09 -7.41 -5.18
C ILE A 97 7.57 -7.62 -5.22
N LEU A 98 6.78 -6.57 -5.04
CA LEU A 98 5.32 -6.66 -5.09
C LEU A 98 4.81 -7.13 -6.47
N LEU A 99 5.47 -6.73 -7.54
CA LEU A 99 5.16 -7.20 -8.90
C LEU A 99 5.40 -8.72 -9.02
N GLN A 100 6.50 -9.23 -8.46
CA GLN A 100 6.74 -10.67 -8.40
C GLN A 100 5.70 -11.40 -7.53
N CYS A 101 5.29 -10.80 -6.41
CA CYS A 101 4.20 -11.34 -5.59
C CYS A 101 2.89 -11.48 -6.38
N MET A 102 2.58 -10.56 -7.30
CA MET A 102 1.38 -10.67 -8.16
C MET A 102 1.43 -11.89 -9.10
N VAL A 103 2.62 -12.40 -9.41
CA VAL A 103 2.82 -13.59 -10.25
C VAL A 103 2.77 -14.87 -9.41
N TRP A 104 3.39 -14.87 -8.23
CA TRP A 104 3.47 -16.05 -7.36
C TRP A 104 2.19 -16.31 -6.56
N GLU A 105 1.49 -15.25 -6.14
CA GLU A 105 0.30 -15.37 -5.30
C GLU A 105 -0.83 -16.19 -5.95
N PRO A 106 -1.24 -15.93 -7.20
CA PRO A 106 -2.32 -16.67 -7.83
C PRO A 106 -1.98 -18.15 -8.08
N LYS A 107 -0.68 -18.49 -8.09
CA LYS A 107 -0.17 -19.86 -8.27
C LYS A 107 -0.01 -20.61 -6.93
N GLY A 108 -0.27 -19.95 -5.80
CA GLY A 108 -0.01 -20.52 -4.48
C GLY A 108 1.48 -20.70 -4.17
N GLN A 109 2.37 -20.00 -4.88
CA GLN A 109 3.83 -20.15 -4.77
C GLN A 109 4.49 -19.08 -3.90
N LEU A 110 3.72 -18.11 -3.39
CA LEU A 110 4.26 -17.03 -2.57
C LEU A 110 4.48 -17.48 -1.13
N ASP A 111 5.76 -17.61 -0.75
CA ASP A 111 6.21 -17.92 0.60
C ASP A 111 6.83 -16.69 1.31
N LYS A 112 6.77 -16.66 2.65
CA LYS A 112 7.34 -15.62 3.50
C LYS A 112 8.86 -15.47 3.32
N ASP A 113 9.56 -16.56 3.01
CA ASP A 113 11.02 -16.58 2.95
C ASP A 113 11.55 -16.04 1.59
N MET A 114 10.66 -15.84 0.61
CA MET A 114 11.00 -15.30 -0.71
C MET A 114 11.06 -13.77 -0.75
N VAL A 115 10.50 -13.09 0.25
CA VAL A 115 10.36 -11.63 0.25
C VAL A 115 10.89 -11.01 1.55
N PRO A 116 11.44 -9.79 1.51
CA PRO A 116 11.86 -9.10 2.72
C PRO A 116 10.72 -9.00 3.73
N LYS A 117 11.05 -9.14 5.01
CA LYS A 117 10.08 -9.06 6.13
C LYS A 117 9.20 -7.81 6.05
N GLU A 118 9.77 -6.68 5.67
CA GLU A 118 9.02 -5.42 5.54
C GLU A 118 7.89 -5.51 4.51
N VAL A 119 8.10 -6.23 3.40
CA VAL A 119 7.08 -6.46 2.36
C VAL A 119 6.11 -7.55 2.82
N TRP A 120 6.60 -8.65 3.40
CA TRP A 120 5.74 -9.71 3.91
C TRP A 120 4.72 -9.19 4.92
N ASP A 121 5.19 -8.39 5.88
CA ASP A 121 4.32 -7.85 6.91
C ASP A 121 3.22 -6.98 6.30
N LEU A 122 3.44 -6.32 5.15
CA LEU A 122 2.44 -5.53 4.40
C LEU A 122 1.33 -6.40 3.85
N ILE A 123 1.65 -7.59 3.35
CA ILE A 123 0.71 -8.37 2.52
C ILE A 123 0.14 -9.61 3.21
N LYS A 124 0.67 -10.01 4.37
CA LYS A 124 0.17 -11.16 5.15
C LYS A 124 -1.24 -10.94 5.71
#